data_AF-A0A9D1XWA7-F1
#
_entry.id   AF-A0A9D1XWA7-F1
#
_cell.length_a   1.000
_cell.length_b   1.000
_cell.length_c   1.000
_cell.angle_alpha   90.00
_cell.angle_beta   90.00
_cell.angle_gamma   90.00
#
_symmetry.space_group_name_H-M   'P 1'
#
loop_
_entity.id
_entity.type
_entity.pdbx_description
1 polymer ?
#
loop_
_entity_poly.entity_id
_entity_poly.type
_entity_poly.pdbx_seq_one_letter_code
_entity_poly.pdbx_strand_id
1 'polypeptide(L)'
;MSLELFEQGPAVYIPYFLISLLLTMVAYGAFPLLFALIRRSIISKRKYYVLCYCFNFLLMMLFIVISKEASSGFPYLLWTWVFTLSGTKILKRRDVFNDVQYVSKLRDVCENNNSFIIARMQGDNVAPKRNSNKKKLILTIFISVIYLISIGLNVIQYLKGIEANKTISNQAERIINVGKSITTKKTEILNLKNQINNLEKEVDKINAINLKLVNEIYFYRERAAIILDDDSKRYHTYSCEELISGSYWILNIEAAEQFGLYPCPKCH
;
A
#
# COMPACT_ATOMS: atom_id res chain seq x y z
N MET A 1 -4.92 -10.52 -2.72
CA MET A 1 -3.71 -9.97 -3.36
C MET A 1 -3.69 -8.49 -3.04
N SER A 2 -2.85 -8.07 -2.09
CA SER A 2 -2.75 -6.66 -1.71
C SER A 2 -2.03 -5.86 -2.82
N LEU A 3 -2.47 -4.63 -3.06
CA LEU A 3 -1.85 -3.68 -4.01
C LEU A 3 -0.34 -3.50 -3.74
N GLU A 4 0.07 -3.65 -2.49
CA GLU A 4 1.45 -3.57 -2.00
C GLU A 4 2.41 -4.57 -2.68
N LEU A 5 1.94 -5.77 -3.06
CA LEU A 5 2.78 -6.77 -3.73
C LEU A 5 3.02 -6.44 -5.20
N PHE A 6 2.13 -5.68 -5.83
CA PHE A 6 2.28 -5.26 -7.23
C PHE A 6 3.31 -4.14 -7.36
N GLU A 7 3.38 -3.24 -6.37
CA GLU A 7 4.35 -2.15 -6.31
C GLU A 7 5.80 -2.62 -6.10
N GLN A 8 6.00 -3.79 -5.48
CA GLN A 8 7.33 -4.39 -5.25
C GLN A 8 7.96 -5.02 -6.51
N GLY A 9 7.23 -5.00 -7.64
CA GLY A 9 7.73 -5.45 -8.93
C GLY A 9 7.66 -6.97 -9.17
N PRO A 10 7.85 -7.40 -10.44
CA PRO A 10 7.65 -8.79 -10.89
C PRO A 10 8.52 -9.82 -10.17
N ALA A 11 9.70 -9.43 -9.70
CA ALA A 11 10.61 -10.34 -9.00
C ALA A 11 10.02 -10.89 -7.68
N VAL A 12 9.08 -10.18 -7.06
CA VAL A 12 8.54 -10.55 -5.74
C VAL A 12 7.18 -11.24 -5.83
N TYR A 13 6.26 -10.75 -6.65
CA TYR A 13 4.93 -11.35 -6.74
C TYR A 13 4.89 -12.65 -7.56
N ILE A 14 5.81 -12.85 -8.53
CA ILE A 14 5.84 -14.07 -9.36
C ILE A 14 6.16 -15.31 -8.50
N PRO A 15 7.24 -15.35 -7.69
CA PRO A 15 7.51 -16.50 -6.82
C PRO A 15 6.39 -16.77 -5.81
N TYR A 16 5.81 -15.70 -5.24
CA TYR A 16 4.69 -15.82 -4.31
C TYR A 16 3.47 -16.49 -4.95
N PHE A 17 3.11 -16.07 -6.17
CA PHE A 17 2.01 -16.66 -6.92
C PHE A 17 2.28 -18.14 -7.25
N LEU A 18 3.50 -18.47 -7.67
CA LEU A 18 3.88 -19.86 -7.98
C LEU A 18 3.81 -20.77 -6.75
N ILE A 19 4.26 -20.31 -5.59
CA ILE A 19 4.18 -21.07 -4.33
C ILE A 19 2.71 -21.28 -3.92
N SER A 20 1.88 -20.24 -4.02
CA SER A 20 0.44 -20.34 -3.72
C SER A 20 -0.28 -21.31 -4.66
N LEU A 21 0.05 -21.25 -5.96
CA LEU A 21 -0.47 -22.17 -6.97
C LEU A 21 -0.07 -23.62 -6.67
N LEU A 22 1.19 -23.86 -6.31
CA LEU A 22 1.68 -25.19 -5.98
C LEU A 22 1.02 -25.74 -4.72
N LEU A 23 0.84 -24.91 -3.69
CA LEU A 23 0.19 -25.30 -2.45
C LEU A 23 -1.27 -25.68 -2.67
N THR A 24 -2.02 -24.86 -3.42
CA THR A 24 -3.43 -25.16 -3.75
C THR A 24 -3.55 -26.42 -4.60
N MET A 25 -2.65 -26.60 -5.57
CA MET A 25 -2.59 -27.82 -6.38
C MET A 25 -2.38 -29.08 -5.52
N VAL A 26 -1.46 -29.05 -4.57
CA VAL A 26 -1.21 -30.18 -3.65
C VAL A 26 -2.40 -30.43 -2.74
N ALA A 27 -2.95 -29.37 -2.14
CA ALA A 27 -4.05 -29.49 -1.17
C ALA A 27 -5.32 -30.11 -1.79
N TYR A 28 -5.74 -29.62 -2.95
CA TYR A 28 -6.94 -30.12 -3.64
C TYR A 28 -6.71 -31.40 -4.45
N GLY A 29 -5.46 -31.70 -4.83
CA GLY A 29 -5.10 -32.88 -5.62
C GLY A 29 -4.78 -34.13 -4.80
N ALA A 30 -4.34 -33.97 -3.54
CA ALA A 30 -3.96 -35.09 -2.69
C ALA A 30 -5.11 -36.08 -2.50
N PHE A 31 -6.32 -35.61 -2.16
CA PHE A 31 -7.44 -36.51 -1.86
C PHE A 31 -7.94 -37.30 -3.07
N PRO A 32 -8.28 -36.70 -4.24
CA PRO A 32 -8.77 -37.47 -5.39
C PRO A 32 -7.81 -38.55 -5.86
N LEU A 33 -6.50 -38.26 -5.83
CA LEU A 33 -5.44 -39.18 -6.26
C LEU A 33 -5.19 -40.27 -5.21
N LEU A 34 -5.04 -39.93 -3.94
CA LEU A 34 -4.83 -40.91 -2.86
C LEU A 34 -6.04 -41.84 -2.72
N PHE A 35 -7.25 -41.30 -2.83
CA PHE A 35 -8.46 -42.09 -2.79
C PHE A 35 -8.48 -43.11 -3.95
N ALA A 36 -8.15 -42.68 -5.17
CA ALA A 36 -8.05 -43.58 -6.33
C ALA A 36 -6.95 -44.67 -6.17
N LEU A 37 -5.84 -44.35 -5.50
CA LEU A 37 -4.74 -45.29 -5.25
C LEU A 37 -5.04 -46.29 -4.12
N ILE A 38 -5.70 -45.86 -3.05
CA ILE A 38 -5.96 -46.70 -1.88
C ILE A 38 -7.13 -47.64 -2.12
N ARG A 39 -8.14 -47.19 -2.88
CA ARG A 39 -9.37 -47.95 -3.12
C ARG A 39 -9.08 -49.31 -3.77
N ARG A 40 -9.71 -50.35 -3.21
CA ARG A 40 -9.64 -51.73 -3.70
C ARG A 40 -11.00 -52.29 -4.16
N SER A 41 -12.09 -51.59 -3.86
CA SER A 41 -13.46 -52.00 -4.21
C SER A 41 -14.02 -51.15 -5.34
N ILE A 42 -14.80 -51.80 -6.22
CA ILE A 42 -15.39 -51.19 -7.40
C ILE A 42 -16.23 -49.97 -6.98
N ILE A 43 -15.99 -48.84 -7.63
CA ILE A 43 -16.73 -47.59 -7.40
C ILE A 43 -17.34 -47.08 -8.69
N SER A 44 -18.55 -46.54 -8.60
CA SER A 44 -19.20 -45.88 -9.72
C SER A 44 -18.65 -44.46 -9.91
N LYS A 45 -18.61 -43.98 -11.16
CA LYS A 45 -18.18 -42.62 -11.51
C LYS A 45 -18.86 -41.56 -10.66
N ARG A 46 -20.18 -41.61 -10.55
CA ARG A 46 -20.96 -40.63 -9.77
C ARG A 46 -20.56 -40.57 -8.30
N LYS A 47 -20.37 -41.72 -7.65
CA LYS A 47 -19.96 -41.78 -6.23
C LYS A 47 -18.55 -41.24 -6.02
N TYR A 48 -17.63 -41.53 -6.92
CA TYR A 48 -16.26 -41.01 -6.85
C TYR A 48 -16.22 -39.48 -6.99
N TYR A 49 -16.95 -38.92 -7.96
CA TYR A 49 -17.03 -37.46 -8.14
C TYR A 49 -17.64 -36.79 -6.92
N VAL A 50 -18.78 -37.27 -6.42
CA VAL A 50 -19.43 -36.70 -5.23
C VAL A 50 -18.48 -36.69 -4.04
N LEU A 51 -17.74 -37.78 -3.78
CA LEU A 51 -16.78 -37.84 -2.68
C LEU A 51 -15.63 -36.83 -2.85
N CYS A 52 -15.09 -36.67 -4.06
CA CYS A 52 -14.02 -35.71 -4.33
C CYS A 52 -14.48 -34.26 -4.13
N TYR A 53 -15.66 -33.91 -4.64
CA TYR A 53 -16.23 -32.57 -4.51
C TYR A 53 -16.63 -32.28 -3.05
N CYS A 54 -17.27 -33.21 -2.36
CA CYS A 54 -17.63 -33.03 -0.95
C CYS A 54 -16.41 -32.82 -0.05
N PHE A 55 -15.36 -33.64 -0.22
CA PHE A 55 -14.14 -33.49 0.58
C PHE A 55 -13.44 -32.15 0.29
N ASN A 56 -13.25 -31.81 -0.99
CA ASN A 56 -12.59 -30.57 -1.37
C ASN A 56 -13.42 -29.33 -1.03
N PHE A 57 -14.75 -29.43 -0.94
CA PHE A 57 -15.63 -28.38 -0.43
C PHE A 57 -15.41 -28.14 1.06
N LEU A 58 -15.30 -29.20 1.86
CA LEU A 58 -14.94 -29.08 3.28
C LEU A 58 -13.55 -28.47 3.46
N LEU A 59 -12.59 -28.85 2.61
CA LEU A 59 -11.26 -28.26 2.60
C LEU A 59 -11.30 -26.74 2.28
N MET A 60 -12.13 -26.33 1.31
CA MET A 60 -12.35 -24.92 0.99
C MET A 60 -12.97 -24.17 2.19
N MET A 61 -13.99 -24.72 2.83
CA MET A 61 -14.60 -24.13 4.02
C MET A 61 -13.59 -23.99 5.16
N LEU A 62 -12.75 -25.00 5.37
CA LEU A 62 -11.66 -24.95 6.34
C LEU A 62 -10.67 -23.83 6.02
N PHE A 63 -10.28 -23.67 4.75
CA PHE A 63 -9.39 -22.58 4.33
C PHE A 63 -10.01 -21.20 4.59
N ILE A 64 -11.30 -21.01 4.29
CA ILE A 64 -12.02 -19.74 4.56
C ILE A 64 -12.02 -19.41 6.05
N VAL A 65 -12.30 -20.40 6.91
CA VAL A 65 -12.32 -20.21 8.37
C VAL A 65 -10.95 -19.84 8.91
N ILE A 66 -9.88 -20.46 8.39
CA ILE A 66 -8.50 -20.21 8.82
C ILE A 66 -7.98 -18.87 8.29
N SER A 67 -8.24 -18.54 7.02
CA SER A 67 -7.72 -17.33 6.39
C SER A 67 -8.43 -16.06 6.86
N LYS A 68 -9.65 -16.16 7.44
CA LYS A 68 -10.53 -15.02 7.79
C LYS A 68 -10.86 -14.09 6.60
N GLU A 69 -10.45 -14.47 5.40
CA GLU A 69 -10.66 -13.75 4.14
C GLU A 69 -11.58 -14.56 3.25
N ALA A 70 -12.39 -13.87 2.43
CA ALA A 70 -13.20 -14.50 1.42
C ALA A 70 -12.30 -15.18 0.37
N SER A 71 -12.22 -16.51 0.43
CA SER A 71 -11.54 -17.30 -0.60
C SER A 71 -12.39 -17.34 -1.86
N SER A 72 -11.79 -17.03 -3.01
CA SER A 72 -12.43 -17.31 -4.29
C SER A 72 -12.64 -18.82 -4.39
N GLY A 73 -13.86 -19.31 -4.58
CA GLY A 73 -14.13 -20.76 -4.77
C GLY A 73 -13.51 -21.35 -6.06
N PHE A 74 -12.79 -20.54 -6.84
CA PHE A 74 -12.21 -20.88 -8.13
C PHE A 74 -11.13 -21.98 -8.06
N PRO A 75 -10.12 -21.94 -7.17
CA PRO A 75 -9.12 -23.00 -7.07
C PRO A 75 -9.75 -24.34 -6.69
N TYR A 76 -10.80 -24.33 -5.85
CA TYR A 76 -11.56 -25.53 -5.51
C TYR A 76 -12.17 -26.17 -6.76
N LEU A 77 -12.92 -25.42 -7.57
CA LEU A 77 -13.56 -25.95 -8.76
C LEU A 77 -12.54 -26.45 -9.79
N LEU A 78 -11.52 -25.64 -10.07
CA LEU A 78 -10.52 -25.92 -11.09
C LEU A 78 -9.70 -27.17 -10.74
N TRP A 79 -9.12 -27.23 -9.55
CA TRP A 79 -8.25 -28.34 -9.16
C TRP A 79 -9.04 -29.62 -8.89
N THR A 80 -10.22 -29.53 -8.27
CA THR A 80 -11.07 -30.72 -8.05
C THR A 80 -11.43 -31.37 -9.38
N TRP A 81 -11.77 -30.59 -10.41
CA TRP A 81 -12.06 -31.12 -11.74
C TRP A 81 -10.84 -31.83 -12.36
N VAL A 82 -9.68 -31.17 -12.40
CA VAL A 82 -8.43 -31.71 -12.96
C VAL A 82 -8.00 -33.01 -12.28
N PHE A 83 -8.03 -33.05 -10.95
CA PHE A 83 -7.57 -34.21 -10.19
C PHE A 83 -8.59 -35.34 -10.13
N THR A 84 -9.89 -35.05 -10.18
CA THR A 84 -10.92 -36.08 -10.32
C THR A 84 -10.80 -36.76 -11.69
N LEU A 85 -10.56 -36.02 -12.77
CA LEU A 85 -10.28 -36.61 -14.09
C LEU A 85 -9.04 -37.50 -14.05
N SER A 86 -7.96 -37.03 -13.45
CA SER A 86 -6.72 -37.80 -13.30
C SER A 86 -6.93 -39.08 -12.49
N GLY A 87 -7.67 -39.02 -11.39
CA GLY A 87 -7.99 -40.18 -10.56
C GLY A 87 -8.91 -41.20 -11.24
N THR A 88 -9.84 -40.77 -12.10
CA THR A 88 -10.62 -41.73 -12.91
C THR A 88 -9.77 -42.52 -13.89
N LYS A 89 -8.73 -41.90 -14.49
CA LYS A 89 -7.78 -42.63 -15.35
C LYS A 89 -7.04 -43.70 -14.55
N ILE A 90 -6.67 -43.41 -13.30
CA ILE A 90 -6.03 -44.38 -12.40
C ILE A 90 -6.98 -45.52 -12.05
N LEU A 91 -8.23 -45.23 -11.71
CA LEU A 91 -9.24 -46.25 -11.38
C LEU A 91 -9.55 -47.16 -12.58
N LYS A 92 -9.63 -46.59 -13.79
CA LYS A 92 -9.85 -47.34 -15.04
C LYS A 92 -8.69 -48.28 -15.36
N ARG A 93 -7.44 -47.84 -15.19
CA ARG A 93 -6.26 -48.71 -15.37
C ARG A 93 -6.20 -49.88 -14.39
N ARG A 94 -6.89 -49.79 -13.26
CA ARG A 94 -6.86 -50.81 -12.20
C ARG A 94 -8.08 -51.72 -12.20
N ASP A 95 -8.99 -51.53 -13.14
CA ASP A 95 -10.25 -52.29 -13.26
C ASP A 95 -11.16 -52.20 -12.02
N VAL A 96 -11.01 -51.11 -11.24
CA VAL A 96 -11.82 -50.82 -10.04
C VAL A 96 -12.93 -49.81 -10.36
N PHE A 97 -13.18 -49.57 -11.64
CA PHE A 97 -14.07 -48.53 -12.14
C PHE A 97 -15.25 -49.14 -12.89
N ASN A 98 -16.46 -49.00 -12.34
CA ASN A 98 -17.67 -49.40 -13.05
C ASN A 98 -18.02 -48.31 -14.08
N ASP A 99 -17.48 -48.45 -15.29
CA ASP A 99 -17.97 -47.72 -16.45
C ASP A 99 -19.22 -48.46 -16.94
N VAL A 100 -20.41 -47.90 -16.66
CA VAL A 100 -21.71 -48.49 -17.05
C VAL A 100 -21.76 -48.79 -18.56
N GLN A 101 -20.92 -48.11 -19.34
CA GLN A 101 -20.76 -48.27 -20.78
C GLN A 101 -20.03 -49.57 -21.21
N TYR A 102 -19.24 -50.20 -20.33
CA TYR A 102 -18.55 -51.45 -20.66
C TYR A 102 -19.43 -52.68 -20.40
N VAL A 103 -20.34 -52.58 -19.43
CA VAL A 103 -21.28 -53.66 -19.07
C VAL A 103 -22.34 -53.87 -20.15
N SER A 104 -22.79 -52.82 -20.84
CA SER A 104 -23.67 -52.97 -22.01
C SER A 104 -22.95 -53.63 -23.19
N LYS A 105 -21.70 -53.22 -23.46
CA LYS A 105 -20.90 -53.79 -24.56
C LYS A 105 -20.48 -55.25 -24.33
N LEU A 106 -20.32 -55.67 -23.08
CA LEU A 106 -20.10 -57.09 -22.74
C LEU A 106 -21.39 -57.90 -22.68
N ARG A 107 -22.54 -57.28 -22.39
CA ARG A 107 -23.85 -57.94 -22.43
C ARG A 107 -24.23 -58.35 -23.86
N ASP A 108 -23.95 -57.49 -24.84
CA ASP A 108 -24.19 -57.80 -26.26
C ASP A 108 -23.23 -58.89 -26.81
N VAL A 109 -22.06 -59.09 -26.18
CA VAL A 109 -21.10 -60.14 -26.58
C VAL A 109 -21.39 -61.48 -25.88
N CYS A 110 -21.91 -61.45 -24.65
CA CYS A 110 -22.26 -62.66 -23.89
C CYS A 110 -23.57 -63.31 -24.36
N GLU A 111 -24.45 -62.60 -25.06
CA GLU A 111 -25.68 -63.19 -25.62
C GLU A 111 -25.42 -64.06 -26.85
N ASN A 112 -24.22 -64.00 -27.45
CA ASN A 112 -23.95 -64.63 -28.74
C ASN A 112 -22.96 -65.81 -28.71
N ASN A 113 -22.37 -66.17 -27.56
CA ASN A 113 -21.38 -67.26 -27.48
C ASN A 113 -21.56 -68.12 -26.24
N ASN A 114 -22.63 -68.91 -26.22
CA ASN A 114 -22.93 -69.90 -25.18
C ASN A 114 -22.18 -71.23 -25.34
N SER A 115 -20.92 -71.23 -25.80
CA SER A 115 -20.19 -72.49 -26.07
C SER A 115 -18.69 -72.52 -25.74
N PHE A 116 -18.16 -71.63 -24.87
CA PHE A 116 -16.70 -71.60 -24.67
C PHE A 116 -16.13 -71.47 -23.24
N ILE A 117 -16.92 -71.25 -22.18
CA ILE A 117 -16.35 -71.02 -20.82
C ILE A 117 -16.74 -72.12 -19.82
N ILE A 118 -16.59 -73.38 -20.21
CA ILE A 118 -16.44 -74.50 -19.25
C ILE A 118 -14.94 -74.86 -19.05
N ALA A 119 -14.01 -74.30 -19.82
CA ALA A 119 -12.62 -74.77 -19.87
C ALA A 119 -11.56 -73.96 -19.06
N ARG A 120 -11.91 -73.16 -18.04
CA ARG A 120 -10.88 -72.38 -17.29
C ARG A 120 -10.89 -72.49 -15.77
N MET A 121 -11.57 -73.50 -15.22
CA MET A 121 -11.34 -73.91 -13.83
C MET A 121 -10.14 -74.85 -13.75
N GLN A 122 -8.92 -74.32 -13.87
CA GLN A 122 -7.68 -74.97 -13.43
C GLN A 122 -6.53 -73.96 -13.53
N GLY A 123 -5.86 -73.70 -12.40
CA GLY A 123 -4.63 -72.91 -12.36
C GLY A 123 -4.47 -72.06 -11.11
N ASP A 124 -4.22 -72.73 -9.99
CA ASP A 124 -3.56 -72.12 -8.82
C ASP A 124 -2.25 -71.45 -9.24
N ASN A 125 -1.97 -70.28 -8.65
CA ASN A 125 -0.63 -69.85 -8.24
C ASN A 125 -0.73 -68.58 -7.37
N VAL A 126 -0.81 -68.78 -6.05
CA VAL A 126 -0.71 -67.71 -5.04
C VAL A 126 0.74 -67.24 -4.97
N ALA A 127 1.06 -66.13 -5.63
CA ALA A 127 2.32 -65.41 -5.43
C ALA A 127 2.26 -64.55 -4.14
N PRO A 128 3.38 -64.39 -3.40
CA PRO A 128 3.35 -63.80 -2.07
C PRO A 128 3.09 -62.29 -2.10
N LYS A 129 1.98 -61.88 -1.47
CA LYS A 129 1.51 -60.50 -1.23
C LYS A 129 2.44 -59.70 -0.27
N ARG A 130 3.76 -59.81 -0.35
CA ARG A 130 4.69 -59.21 0.64
C ARG A 130 5.18 -57.80 0.29
N ASN A 131 5.08 -57.37 -0.98
CA ASN A 131 5.66 -56.08 -1.43
C ASN A 131 4.69 -54.88 -1.41
N SER A 132 3.37 -55.10 -1.44
CA SER A 132 2.39 -53.98 -1.50
C SER A 132 2.23 -53.22 -0.17
N ASN A 133 2.49 -53.88 0.97
CA ASN A 133 2.34 -53.27 2.29
C ASN A 133 3.52 -52.36 2.65
N LYS A 134 4.74 -52.68 2.22
CA LYS A 134 5.91 -51.80 2.38
C LYS A 134 5.76 -50.50 1.58
N LYS A 135 5.29 -50.57 0.32
CA LYS A 135 5.00 -49.38 -0.51
C LYS A 135 3.89 -48.50 0.07
N LYS A 136 2.87 -49.12 0.68
CA LYS A 136 1.80 -48.39 1.38
C LYS A 136 2.28 -47.68 2.64
N LEU A 137 3.11 -48.35 3.45
CA LEU A 137 3.70 -47.79 4.65
C LEU A 137 4.60 -46.58 4.33
N ILE A 138 5.42 -46.68 3.29
CA ILE A 138 6.27 -45.58 2.81
C ILE A 138 5.41 -44.38 2.38
N LEU A 139 4.29 -44.63 1.69
CA LEU A 139 3.38 -43.57 1.24
C LEU A 139 2.68 -42.86 2.41
N THR A 140 2.21 -43.58 3.43
CA THR A 140 1.60 -42.95 4.62
C THR A 140 2.61 -42.12 5.40
N ILE A 141 3.84 -42.62 5.56
CA ILE A 141 4.93 -41.86 6.19
C ILE A 141 5.23 -40.58 5.42
N PHE A 142 5.28 -40.66 4.08
CA PHE A 142 5.53 -39.49 3.24
C PHE A 142 4.42 -38.43 3.35
N ILE A 143 3.16 -38.83 3.39
CA ILE A 143 2.01 -37.92 3.57
C ILE A 143 2.02 -37.28 4.96
N SER A 144 2.32 -38.05 6.02
CA SER A 144 2.42 -37.48 7.37
C SER A 144 3.56 -36.48 7.50
N VAL A 145 4.68 -36.70 6.81
CA VAL A 145 5.81 -35.75 6.77
C VAL A 145 5.41 -34.46 6.04
N ILE A 146 4.73 -34.56 4.90
CA ILE A 146 4.23 -33.38 4.17
C ILE A 146 3.23 -32.58 5.02
N TYR A 147 2.35 -33.28 5.73
CA TYR A 147 1.36 -32.63 6.60
C TYR A 147 2.03 -31.88 7.76
N LEU A 148 3.04 -32.47 8.40
CA LEU A 148 3.83 -31.80 9.45
C LEU A 148 4.59 -30.58 8.91
N ILE A 149 5.15 -30.66 7.70
CA ILE A 149 5.80 -29.52 7.04
C ILE A 149 4.79 -28.41 6.77
N SER A 150 3.58 -28.73 6.30
CA SER A 150 2.52 -27.75 6.05
C SER A 150 2.09 -27.03 7.33
N ILE A 151 1.97 -27.74 8.45
CA ILE A 151 1.66 -27.12 9.75
C ILE A 151 2.81 -26.20 10.18
N GLY A 152 4.06 -26.67 10.05
CA GLY A 152 5.24 -25.87 10.40
C GLY A 152 5.32 -24.55 9.63
N LEU A 153 5.05 -24.58 8.32
CA LEU A 153 5.03 -23.38 7.48
C LEU A 153 3.94 -22.38 7.90
N ASN A 154 2.74 -22.86 8.25
CA ASN A 154 1.65 -22.01 8.74
C ASN A 154 2.01 -21.34 10.09
N VAL A 155 2.66 -22.08 11.00
CA VAL A 155 3.11 -21.54 12.30
C VAL A 155 4.18 -20.46 12.10
N ILE A 156 5.16 -20.71 11.22
CA ILE A 156 6.21 -19.72 10.91
C ILE A 156 5.59 -18.45 10.29
N GLN A 157 4.61 -18.61 9.41
CA GLN A 157 3.90 -17.48 8.80
C GLN A 157 3.12 -16.66 9.83
N TYR A 158 2.44 -17.32 10.77
CA TYR A 158 1.74 -16.66 11.87
C TYR A 158 2.68 -15.87 12.79
N LEU A 159 3.82 -16.46 13.16
CA LEU A 159 4.82 -15.78 14.01
C LEU A 159 5.43 -14.55 13.31
N LYS A 160 5.75 -14.65 12.01
CA LYS A 160 6.21 -13.50 11.21
C LYS A 160 5.16 -12.40 11.13
N GLY A 161 3.87 -12.77 11.07
CA GLY A 161 2.76 -11.81 11.09
C GLY A 161 2.67 -11.01 12.40
N ILE A 162 2.93 -11.64 13.54
CA ILE A 162 2.94 -10.95 14.86
C ILE A 162 4.05 -9.88 14.91
N GLU A 163 5.24 -10.20 14.42
CA GLU A 163 6.36 -9.27 14.41
C GLU A 163 6.11 -8.08 13.46
N ALA A 164 5.54 -8.37 12.28
CA ALA A 164 5.10 -7.34 11.34
C ALA A 164 4.06 -6.40 11.99
N ASN A 165 3.07 -6.94 12.72
CA ASN A 165 2.07 -6.11 13.41
C ASN A 165 2.68 -5.15 14.45
N LYS A 166 3.73 -5.58 15.17
CA LYS A 166 4.45 -4.71 16.10
C LYS A 166 5.15 -3.55 15.37
N THR A 167 5.76 -3.83 14.22
CA THR A 167 6.40 -2.77 13.41
C THR A 167 5.39 -1.79 12.84
N ILE A 168 4.23 -2.27 12.38
CA ILE A 168 3.14 -1.43 11.87
C ILE A 168 2.60 -0.52 12.98
N SER A 169 2.41 -1.04 14.20
CA SER A 169 1.96 -0.24 15.35
C SER A 169 2.94 0.91 15.67
N ASN A 170 4.24 0.59 15.73
CA ASN A 170 5.28 1.60 15.99
C ASN A 170 5.37 2.65 14.87
N GLN A 171 5.19 2.24 13.62
CA GLN A 171 5.12 3.17 12.49
C GLN A 171 3.88 4.07 12.57
N ALA A 172 2.71 3.52 12.92
CA ALA A 172 1.49 4.29 13.10
C ALA A 172 1.64 5.36 14.20
N GLU A 173 2.30 5.03 15.32
CA GLU A 173 2.61 6.00 16.37
C GLU A 173 3.53 7.13 15.87
N ARG A 174 4.57 6.80 15.10
CA ARG A 174 5.45 7.80 14.47
C ARG A 174 4.67 8.71 13.53
N ILE A 175 3.75 8.17 12.72
CA ILE A 175 2.90 8.95 11.81
C ILE A 175 2.01 9.92 12.61
N ILE A 176 1.41 9.47 13.71
CA ILE A 176 0.59 10.32 14.58
C ILE A 176 1.43 11.47 15.17
N ASN A 177 2.62 11.16 15.66
CA ASN A 177 3.51 12.17 16.25
C ASN A 177 4.00 13.19 15.22
N VAL A 178 4.39 12.74 14.02
CA VAL A 178 4.74 13.64 12.90
C VAL A 178 3.54 14.49 12.50
N GLY A 179 2.34 13.92 12.44
CA GLY A 179 1.10 14.65 12.17
C GLY A 179 0.86 15.79 13.16
N LYS A 180 1.05 15.53 14.46
CA LYS A 180 0.97 16.58 15.51
C LYS A 180 1.99 17.69 15.26
N SER A 181 3.25 17.35 15.01
CA SER A 181 4.29 18.36 14.72
C SER A 181 3.96 19.20 13.48
N ILE A 182 3.39 18.61 12.43
CA ILE A 182 2.93 19.33 11.23
C ILE A 182 1.82 20.32 11.59
N THR A 183 0.84 19.92 12.41
CA THR A 183 -0.24 20.83 12.83
C THR A 183 0.28 22.01 13.64
N THR A 184 1.20 21.78 14.58
CA THR A 184 1.85 22.84 15.37
C THR A 184 2.63 23.80 14.47
N LYS A 185 3.48 23.28 13.58
CA LYS A 185 4.22 24.11 12.62
C LYS A 185 3.30 24.91 11.70
N LYS A 186 2.16 24.34 11.29
CA LYS A 186 1.15 25.06 10.50
C LYS A 186 0.55 26.23 11.26
N THR A 187 0.25 26.07 12.55
CA THR A 187 -0.24 27.17 13.39
C THR A 187 0.81 28.26 13.60
N GLU A 188 2.08 27.88 13.79
CA GLU A 188 3.21 28.84 13.89
C GLU A 188 3.37 29.64 12.60
N ILE A 189 3.34 28.98 11.44
CA ILE A 189 3.43 29.65 10.13
C ILE A 189 2.28 30.65 9.96
N LEU A 190 1.05 30.30 10.37
CA LEU A 190 -0.08 31.21 10.27
C LEU A 190 0.11 32.45 11.16
N ASN A 191 0.61 32.25 12.38
CA ASN A 191 0.89 33.36 13.29
C ASN A 191 2.00 34.28 12.74
N LEU A 192 3.09 33.71 12.25
CA LEU A 192 4.19 34.47 11.62
C LEU A 192 3.71 35.25 10.39
N LYS A 193 2.87 34.66 9.54
CA LYS A 193 2.27 35.37 8.40
C LYS A 193 1.44 36.58 8.83
N ASN A 194 0.67 36.44 9.90
CA ASN A 194 -0.12 37.56 10.42
C ASN A 194 0.78 38.68 10.97
N GLN A 195 1.88 38.33 11.63
CA GLN A 195 2.88 39.30 12.10
C GLN A 195 3.54 40.04 10.95
N ILE A 196 3.96 39.32 9.90
CA ILE A 196 4.54 39.93 8.68
C ILE A 196 3.55 40.93 8.06
N ASN A 197 2.30 40.52 7.84
CA ASN A 197 1.28 41.40 7.27
C ASN A 197 1.02 42.67 8.12
N ASN A 198 1.15 42.57 9.44
CA ASN A 198 0.99 43.73 10.32
C ASN A 198 2.20 44.67 10.23
N LEU A 199 3.41 44.12 10.21
CA LEU A 199 4.64 44.90 10.05
C LEU A 199 4.70 45.61 8.69
N GLU A 200 4.30 44.94 7.61
CA GLU A 200 4.22 45.55 6.27
C GLU A 200 3.29 46.79 6.28
N LYS A 201 2.13 46.70 6.94
CA LYS A 201 1.22 47.84 7.08
C LYS A 201 1.82 48.99 7.90
N GLU A 202 2.65 48.68 8.90
CA GLU A 202 3.34 49.71 9.68
C GLU A 202 4.42 50.41 8.85
N VAL A 203 5.18 49.64 8.05
CA VAL A 203 6.15 50.18 7.10
C VAL A 203 5.48 51.11 6.10
N ASP A 204 4.34 50.72 5.52
CA ASP A 204 3.59 51.55 4.58
C ASP A 204 3.11 52.87 5.22
N LYS A 205 2.64 52.81 6.46
CA LYS A 205 2.23 54.01 7.21
C LYS A 205 3.41 54.94 7.45
N ILE A 206 4.55 54.41 7.89
CA ILE A 206 5.75 55.19 8.14
C ILE A 206 6.25 55.83 6.84
N ASN A 207 6.26 55.08 5.73
CA ASN A 207 6.65 55.61 4.43
C ASN A 207 5.73 56.75 3.98
N ALA A 208 4.41 56.62 4.17
CA ALA A 208 3.47 57.68 3.85
C ALA A 208 3.69 58.93 4.71
N ILE A 209 4.01 58.77 5.99
CA ILE A 209 4.34 59.89 6.90
C ILE A 209 5.66 60.54 6.48
N ASN A 210 6.71 59.75 6.22
CA ASN A 210 8.00 60.23 5.79
C ASN A 210 7.91 61.02 4.48
N LEU A 211 7.12 60.55 3.52
CA LEU A 211 6.91 61.26 2.26
C LEU A 211 6.24 62.63 2.47
N LYS A 212 5.26 62.72 3.38
CA LYS A 212 4.65 64.01 3.76
C LYS A 212 5.65 64.94 4.43
N LEU A 213 6.43 64.43 5.39
CA LEU A 213 7.45 65.21 6.09
C LEU A 213 8.56 65.68 5.14
N VAL A 214 9.02 64.84 4.23
CA VAL A 214 10.03 65.21 3.23
C VAL A 214 9.51 66.32 2.34
N ASN A 215 8.26 66.24 1.88
CA ASN A 215 7.65 67.30 1.07
C ASN A 215 7.51 68.62 1.85
N GLU A 216 7.14 68.55 3.11
CA GLU A 216 7.03 69.72 3.99
C GLU A 216 8.41 70.36 4.24
N ILE A 217 9.42 69.56 4.56
CA ILE A 217 10.80 70.02 4.74
C ILE A 217 11.32 70.65 3.45
N TYR A 218 11.07 70.03 2.29
CA TYR A 218 11.48 70.57 0.99
C TYR A 218 10.80 71.91 0.72
N PHE A 219 9.50 72.04 1.02
CA PHE A 219 8.78 73.31 0.88
C PHE A 219 9.45 74.43 1.70
N TYR A 220 9.73 74.20 2.99
CA TYR A 220 10.37 75.23 3.82
C TYR A 220 11.82 75.47 3.43
N ARG A 221 12.59 74.44 3.06
CA ARG A 221 13.99 74.61 2.63
C ARG A 221 14.10 75.49 1.39
N GLU A 222 13.22 75.28 0.42
CA GLU A 222 13.29 75.98 -0.87
C GLU A 222 12.56 77.32 -0.87
N ARG A 223 11.72 77.61 0.13
CA ARG A 223 10.86 78.81 0.13
C ARG A 223 10.94 79.67 1.35
N ALA A 224 11.44 79.18 2.48
CA ALA A 224 11.51 79.95 3.72
C ALA A 224 12.88 80.63 3.86
N ALA A 225 12.85 81.93 4.16
CA ALA A 225 13.97 82.76 4.53
C ALA A 225 13.90 83.04 6.04
N ILE A 226 14.85 82.49 6.81
CA ILE A 226 14.97 82.75 8.26
C ILE A 226 15.89 83.94 8.45
N ILE A 227 15.42 84.96 9.16
CA ILE A 227 16.09 86.26 9.31
C ILE A 227 16.38 86.46 10.78
N LEU A 228 17.64 86.67 11.10
CA LEU A 228 18.11 86.93 12.45
C LEU A 228 18.05 88.44 12.76
N ASP A 229 17.85 88.76 14.02
CA ASP A 229 17.89 90.13 14.54
C ASP A 229 19.36 90.56 14.82
N ASP A 230 20.19 90.55 13.79
CA ASP A 230 21.65 90.73 13.87
C ASP A 230 22.23 91.78 12.90
N ASP A 231 21.37 92.57 12.27
CA ASP A 231 21.69 93.59 11.26
C ASP A 231 22.49 93.08 10.03
N SER A 232 22.69 91.75 9.88
CA SER A 232 23.51 91.17 8.80
C SER A 232 22.92 91.39 7.40
N LYS A 233 21.61 91.69 7.33
CA LYS A 233 20.80 91.72 6.11
C LYS A 233 20.85 90.42 5.33
N ARG A 234 21.04 89.28 6.03
CA ARG A 234 21.06 87.95 5.43
C ARG A 234 19.86 87.13 5.84
N TYR A 235 19.44 86.25 4.94
CA TYR A 235 18.50 85.18 5.28
C TYR A 235 19.18 83.81 5.17
N HIS A 236 18.68 82.89 5.97
CA HIS A 236 19.26 81.56 6.20
C HIS A 236 18.22 80.46 5.98
N THR A 237 18.70 79.26 5.67
CA THR A 237 17.92 78.02 5.81
C THR A 237 18.04 77.45 7.21
N TYR A 238 17.07 76.64 7.65
CA TYR A 238 17.02 76.02 8.98
C TYR A 238 18.29 75.25 9.39
N SER A 239 19.03 74.69 8.43
CA SER A 239 20.26 73.93 8.68
C SER A 239 21.53 74.78 8.75
N CYS A 240 21.42 76.11 8.74
CA CYS A 240 22.58 77.00 8.78
C CYS A 240 23.27 76.99 10.15
N GLU A 241 24.60 76.81 10.17
CA GLU A 241 25.40 76.84 11.41
C GLU A 241 25.43 78.22 12.09
N GLU A 242 25.11 79.29 11.36
CA GLU A 242 25.02 80.66 11.91
C GLU A 242 23.67 80.95 12.58
N LEU A 243 22.71 80.03 12.51
CA LEU A 243 21.46 80.15 13.28
C LEU A 243 21.77 79.98 14.77
N ILE A 244 22.04 81.10 15.42
CA ILE A 244 22.16 81.20 16.87
C ILE A 244 20.76 81.30 17.47
N SER A 245 20.53 80.66 18.61
CA SER A 245 19.26 80.74 19.34
C SER A 245 18.98 82.17 19.81
N GLY A 246 18.18 82.92 19.05
CA GLY A 246 17.76 84.31 19.30
C GLY A 246 16.38 84.60 18.70
N SER A 247 15.97 85.88 18.66
CA SER A 247 14.77 86.30 17.91
C SER A 247 14.99 86.13 16.41
N TYR A 248 14.00 85.58 15.72
CA TYR A 248 14.04 85.41 14.27
C TYR A 248 12.66 85.63 13.66
N TRP A 249 12.64 86.02 12.40
CA TRP A 249 11.45 86.06 11.56
C TRP A 249 11.58 85.07 10.42
N ILE A 250 10.44 84.58 9.94
CA ILE A 250 10.40 83.73 8.75
C ILE A 250 9.54 84.45 7.70
N LEU A 251 10.14 84.71 6.54
CA LEU A 251 9.46 85.19 5.34
C LEU A 251 9.58 84.13 4.24
N ASN A 252 8.84 84.29 3.14
CA ASN A 252 9.25 83.61 1.92
C ASN A 252 10.49 84.29 1.33
N ILE A 253 11.26 83.57 0.53
CA ILE A 253 12.51 84.08 -0.06
C ILE A 253 12.24 85.32 -0.90
N GLU A 254 11.17 85.33 -1.70
CA GLU A 254 10.87 86.45 -2.59
C GLU A 254 10.57 87.75 -1.83
N ALA A 255 9.84 87.68 -0.69
CA ALA A 255 9.60 88.86 0.13
C ALA A 255 10.89 89.32 0.83
N ALA A 256 11.73 88.40 1.30
CA ALA A 256 13.01 88.75 1.92
C ALA A 256 13.91 89.52 0.92
N GLU A 257 14.00 89.05 -0.32
CA GLU A 257 14.72 89.73 -1.40
C GLU A 257 14.11 91.09 -1.74
N GLN A 258 12.78 91.22 -1.75
CA GLN A 258 12.09 92.51 -1.93
C GLN A 258 12.36 93.51 -0.80
N PHE A 259 12.61 93.04 0.42
CA PHE A 259 13.06 93.87 1.54
C PHE A 259 14.56 94.22 1.49
N GLY A 260 15.28 93.74 0.46
CA GLY A 260 16.71 94.02 0.27
C GLY A 260 17.63 93.15 1.13
N LEU A 261 17.16 91.96 1.54
CA LEU A 261 17.97 90.94 2.21
C LEU A 261 18.63 90.03 1.17
N TYR A 262 19.77 89.45 1.52
CA TYR A 262 20.59 88.62 0.62
C TYR A 262 20.78 87.20 1.16
N PRO A 263 20.96 86.17 0.32
CA PRO A 263 21.21 84.82 0.79
C PRO A 263 22.50 84.75 1.62
N CYS A 264 22.48 83.96 2.69
CA CYS A 264 23.68 83.62 3.43
C CYS A 264 24.58 82.70 2.58
N PRO A 265 25.88 83.03 2.38
CA PRO A 265 26.79 82.28 1.52
C PRO A 265 27.19 80.92 2.08
N LYS A 266 26.79 80.58 3.31
CA LYS A 266 27.09 79.29 3.94
C LYS A 266 25.97 78.26 3.78
N CYS A 267 24.73 78.69 3.57
CA CYS A 267 23.56 77.79 3.60
C CYS A 267 22.61 77.92 2.40
N HIS A 268 22.98 78.74 1.41
CA HIS A 268 22.34 78.90 0.10
C HIS A 268 23.40 78.84 -1.00
#